data_AF-A0A094AQV4-F1
#
_entry.id   AF-A0A094AQV4-F1
#
_cell.length_a   1.000
_cell.length_b   1.000
_cell.length_c   1.000
_cell.angle_alpha   90.00
_cell.angle_beta   90.00
_cell.angle_gamma   90.00
#
_symmetry.space_group_name_H-M   'P 1'
#
loop_
_entity.id
_entity.type
_entity.pdbx_description
1 polymer ?
#
loop_
_entity_poly.entity_id
_entity_poly.type
_entity_poly.pdbx_seq_one_letter_code
_entity_poly.pdbx_strand_id
1 'polypeptide(L)'
;MSSPSDNGETSQDGIDAIDHVRRAEKILAASKREKDAKLKAIEKEYRQRVERAHTNFQRFLDVHKTRVSKSQEAQIRRLNHYLHKRQNTEIDIWKQLKAIEKSRRALARLLIEVCHVRLETTAEIGTTGRMPEKAPQLVCSRLKLYECDDADHQPSD
;
A
#
# COMPACT_ATOMS: atom_id res chain seq x y z
N MET A 1 94.68 -62.03 38.87
CA MET A 1 93.78 -60.86 39.03
C MET A 1 94.01 -59.93 37.86
N SER A 2 92.94 -59.54 37.18
CA SER A 2 92.63 -58.18 36.67
C SER A 2 91.67 -58.29 35.48
N SER A 3 90.40 -58.04 35.78
CA SER A 3 89.31 -57.84 34.81
C SER A 3 89.53 -56.56 34.00
N PRO A 4 89.05 -56.47 32.74
CA PRO A 4 88.86 -55.20 32.08
C PRO A 4 87.60 -54.55 32.67
N SER A 5 87.78 -53.39 33.31
CA SER A 5 86.69 -52.56 33.80
C SER A 5 85.90 -52.03 32.62
N ASP A 6 84.63 -52.39 32.61
CA ASP A 6 83.54 -51.61 32.04
C ASP A 6 83.73 -50.14 32.40
N ASN A 7 83.75 -49.29 31.38
CA ASN A 7 83.46 -47.87 31.48
C ASN A 7 82.63 -47.53 30.24
N GLY A 8 81.41 -48.06 30.21
CA GLY A 8 80.29 -47.35 29.61
C GLY A 8 80.06 -46.00 30.30
N GLU A 9 80.96 -45.04 30.06
CA GLU A 9 80.67 -43.63 30.33
C GLU A 9 79.89 -43.11 29.13
N THR A 10 78.58 -43.37 29.17
CA THR A 10 77.59 -42.55 28.49
C THR A 10 77.95 -41.09 28.70
N SER A 11 78.23 -40.40 27.60
CA SER A 11 78.45 -38.97 27.53
C SER A 11 77.26 -38.26 28.19
N GLN A 12 77.40 -37.95 29.47
CA GLN A 12 76.45 -37.14 30.24
C GLN A 12 76.92 -35.70 30.05
N ASP A 13 76.55 -35.15 28.90
CA ASP A 13 76.65 -33.72 28.64
C ASP A 13 75.81 -33.02 29.73
N GLY A 14 76.50 -32.26 30.59
CA GLY A 14 75.99 -31.70 31.82
C GLY A 14 74.97 -30.60 31.57
N ILE A 15 73.74 -30.97 31.25
CA ILE A 15 72.60 -30.06 31.26
C ILE A 15 71.93 -30.16 32.63
N ASP A 16 72.04 -29.09 33.40
CA ASP A 16 71.41 -28.96 34.71
C ASP A 16 69.89 -29.14 34.59
N ALA A 17 69.29 -29.96 35.47
CA ALA A 17 67.86 -30.21 35.48
C ALA A 17 67.03 -28.91 35.60
N ILE A 18 67.62 -27.88 36.21
CA ILE A 18 67.05 -26.54 36.33
C ILE A 18 66.89 -25.86 34.96
N ASP A 19 67.83 -26.05 34.03
CA ASP A 19 67.74 -25.48 32.68
C ASP A 19 66.69 -26.17 31.81
N HIS A 20 66.46 -27.48 32.02
CA HIS A 20 65.35 -28.19 31.38
C HIS A 20 63.99 -27.67 31.84
N VAL A 21 63.80 -27.43 33.14
CA VAL A 21 62.57 -26.85 33.69
C VAL A 21 62.35 -25.44 33.14
N ARG A 22 63.38 -24.59 33.15
CA ARG A 22 63.32 -23.22 32.60
C ARG A 22 62.98 -23.20 31.10
N ARG A 23 63.49 -24.16 30.32
CA ARG A 23 63.17 -24.30 28.89
C ARG A 23 61.73 -24.78 28.70
N ALA A 24 61.24 -25.71 29.52
CA ALA A 24 59.86 -26.17 29.49
C ALA A 24 58.86 -25.04 29.83
N GLU A 25 59.16 -24.22 30.84
CA GLU A 25 58.36 -23.03 31.19
C GLU A 25 58.25 -22.03 30.03
N LYS A 26 59.37 -21.77 29.34
CA LYS A 26 59.38 -20.90 28.14
C LYS A 26 58.53 -21.47 27.01
N ILE A 27 58.60 -22.78 26.76
CA ILE A 27 57.78 -23.46 25.74
C ILE A 27 56.30 -23.39 26.11
N LEU A 28 55.97 -23.62 27.38
CA LEU A 28 54.58 -23.59 27.86
C LEU A 28 54.00 -22.16 27.77
N ALA A 29 54.78 -21.15 28.14
CA ALA A 29 54.39 -19.75 27.99
C ALA A 29 54.22 -19.35 26.52
N ALA A 30 55.07 -19.83 25.61
CA ALA A 30 54.92 -19.62 24.16
C ALA A 30 53.66 -20.30 23.62
N SER A 31 53.42 -21.57 23.98
CA SER A 31 52.23 -22.32 23.57
C SER A 31 50.93 -21.67 24.08
N LYS A 32 50.93 -21.15 25.32
CA LYS A 32 49.78 -20.41 25.86
C LYS A 32 49.49 -19.14 25.05
N ARG A 33 50.52 -18.34 24.76
CA ARG A 33 50.36 -17.14 23.92
C ARG A 33 49.84 -17.46 22.52
N GLU A 34 50.32 -18.54 21.91
CA GLU A 34 49.86 -18.99 20.60
C GLU A 34 48.38 -19.43 20.63
N LYS A 35 47.98 -20.20 21.65
CA LYS A 35 46.58 -20.61 21.84
C LYS A 35 45.67 -19.40 22.06
N ASP A 36 46.07 -18.46 22.90
CA ASP A 36 45.32 -17.23 23.16
C ASP A 36 45.18 -16.37 21.89
N ALA A 37 46.24 -16.28 21.07
CA ALA A 37 46.18 -15.59 19.79
C ALA A 37 45.21 -16.25 18.80
N LYS A 38 45.20 -17.59 18.72
CA LYS A 38 44.24 -18.34 17.90
C LYS A 38 42.81 -18.13 18.36
N LEU A 39 42.55 -18.18 19.67
CA LEU A 39 41.22 -17.92 20.23
C LEU A 39 40.72 -16.51 19.91
N LYS A 40 41.59 -15.49 20.06
CA LYS A 40 41.24 -14.11 19.68
C LYS A 40 40.98 -13.94 18.19
N ALA A 41 41.74 -14.62 17.34
CA ALA A 41 41.51 -14.59 15.89
C ALA A 41 40.14 -15.20 15.53
N ILE A 42 39.80 -16.34 16.13
CA ILE A 42 38.51 -17.01 15.97
C ILE A 42 37.37 -16.10 16.45
N GLU A 43 37.50 -15.50 17.63
CA GLU A 43 36.48 -14.60 18.18
C GLU A 43 36.24 -13.40 17.26
N LYS A 44 37.31 -12.78 16.75
CA LYS A 44 37.23 -11.68 15.79
C LYS A 44 36.50 -12.09 14.51
N GLU A 45 36.80 -13.27 13.98
CA GLU A 45 36.13 -13.79 12.79
C GLU A 45 34.62 -14.00 13.03
N TYR A 46 34.25 -14.61 14.15
CA TYR A 46 32.84 -14.78 14.51
C TYR A 46 32.10 -13.44 14.63
N ARG A 47 32.70 -12.46 15.31
CA ARG A 47 32.13 -11.11 15.41
C ARG A 47 31.91 -10.50 14.02
N GLN A 48 32.90 -10.58 13.14
CA GLN A 48 32.75 -10.09 11.76
C GLN A 48 31.66 -10.82 10.98
N ARG A 49 31.53 -12.14 11.14
CA ARG A 49 30.47 -12.91 10.48
C ARG A 49 29.08 -12.48 10.96
N VAL A 50 28.92 -12.24 12.27
CA VAL A 50 27.67 -11.74 12.86
C VAL A 50 27.34 -10.34 12.36
N GLU A 51 28.32 -9.42 12.33
CA GLU A 51 28.12 -8.06 11.81
C GLU A 51 27.72 -8.06 10.32
N ARG A 52 28.38 -8.90 9.50
CA ARG A 52 28.01 -9.08 8.09
C ARG A 52 26.60 -9.66 7.93
N ALA A 53 26.25 -10.66 8.74
CA ALA A 53 24.91 -11.23 8.71
C ALA A 53 23.87 -10.17 9.09
N HIS A 54 24.09 -9.41 10.16
CA HIS A 54 23.20 -8.36 10.62
C HIS A 54 23.00 -7.28 9.54
N THR A 55 24.08 -6.77 8.96
CA THR A 55 24.00 -5.75 7.89
C THR A 55 23.29 -6.27 6.64
N ASN A 56 23.50 -7.54 6.27
CA ASN A 56 22.78 -8.17 5.17
C ASN A 56 21.28 -8.31 5.46
N PHE A 57 20.91 -8.74 6.68
CA PHE A 57 19.51 -8.83 7.09
C PHE A 57 18.83 -7.47 7.11
N GLN A 58 19.51 -6.44 7.63
CA GLN A 58 18.98 -5.08 7.63
C GLN A 58 18.70 -4.60 6.20
N ARG A 59 19.67 -4.77 5.29
CA ARG A 59 19.49 -4.43 3.88
C ARG A 59 18.32 -5.19 3.24
N PHE A 60 18.20 -6.49 3.53
CA PHE A 60 17.09 -7.29 3.03
C PHE A 60 15.74 -6.74 3.52
N LEU A 61 15.63 -6.40 4.81
CA LEU A 61 14.41 -5.83 5.38
C LEU A 61 14.06 -4.48 4.75
N ASP A 62 15.04 -3.62 4.52
CA ASP A 62 14.83 -2.30 3.89
C ASP A 62 14.34 -2.46 2.43
N VAL A 63 14.97 -3.35 1.66
CA VAL A 63 14.52 -3.69 0.30
C VAL A 63 13.11 -4.31 0.32
N HIS A 64 12.83 -5.19 1.27
CA HIS A 64 11.52 -5.80 1.41
C HIS A 64 10.45 -4.75 1.72
N LYS A 65 10.70 -3.88 2.70
CA LYS A 65 9.80 -2.81 3.11
C LYS A 65 9.48 -1.88 1.95
N THR A 66 10.50 -1.40 1.23
CA THR A 66 10.31 -0.53 0.06
C THR A 66 9.50 -1.20 -1.05
N ARG A 67 9.74 -2.49 -1.32
CA ARG A 67 8.95 -3.25 -2.30
C ARG A 67 7.48 -3.36 -1.90
N VAL A 68 7.21 -3.68 -0.63
CA VAL A 68 5.84 -3.79 -0.11
C VAL A 68 5.13 -2.44 -0.17
N SER A 69 5.78 -1.36 0.29
CA SER A 69 5.20 -0.01 0.24
C SER A 69 4.88 0.43 -1.18
N LYS A 70 5.79 0.20 -2.15
CA LYS A 70 5.51 0.49 -3.57
C LYS A 70 4.32 -0.29 -4.12
N SER A 71 4.20 -1.56 -3.76
CA SER A 71 3.07 -2.41 -4.17
C SER A 71 1.75 -1.89 -3.58
N GLN A 72 1.74 -1.56 -2.29
CA GLN A 72 0.58 -1.00 -1.60
C GLN A 72 0.15 0.35 -2.20
N GLU A 73 1.10 1.26 -2.43
CA GLU A 73 0.82 2.53 -3.10
C GLU A 73 0.22 2.32 -4.49
N ALA A 74 0.75 1.40 -5.29
CA ALA A 74 0.21 1.10 -6.61
C ALA A 74 -1.22 0.56 -6.53
N GLN A 75 -1.53 -0.28 -5.55
CA GLN A 75 -2.88 -0.78 -5.31
C GLN A 75 -3.83 0.35 -4.88
N ILE A 76 -3.42 1.22 -3.96
CA ILE A 76 -4.21 2.37 -3.50
C ILE A 76 -4.47 3.34 -4.65
N ARG A 77 -3.47 3.63 -5.48
CA ARG A 77 -3.65 4.48 -6.67
C ARG A 77 -4.68 3.91 -7.63
N ARG A 78 -4.65 2.59 -7.88
CA ARG A 78 -5.65 1.91 -8.72
C ARG A 78 -7.04 1.99 -8.09
N LEU A 79 -7.14 1.72 -6.78
CA LEU A 79 -8.41 1.81 -6.05
C LEU A 79 -9.02 3.21 -6.15
N ASN A 80 -8.22 4.25 -5.92
CA ASN A 80 -8.67 5.64 -6.02
C ASN A 80 -9.11 6.00 -7.44
N HIS A 81 -8.39 5.53 -8.46
CA HIS A 81 -8.80 5.73 -9.85
C HIS A 81 -10.20 5.14 -10.13
N TYR A 82 -10.45 3.89 -9.71
CA TYR A 82 -11.77 3.27 -9.87
C TYR A 82 -12.85 3.94 -9.01
N LEU A 83 -12.51 4.39 -7.80
CA LEU A 83 -13.41 5.13 -6.93
C LEU A 83 -13.88 6.43 -7.58
N HIS A 84 -12.96 7.22 -8.12
CA HIS A 84 -13.30 8.46 -8.82
C HIS A 84 -14.13 8.21 -10.08
N LYS A 85 -13.79 7.18 -10.85
CA LYS A 85 -14.60 6.79 -12.02
C LYS A 85 -16.03 6.41 -11.62
N ARG A 86 -16.19 5.68 -10.52
CA ARG A 86 -17.50 5.33 -9.97
C ARG A 86 -18.27 6.57 -9.53
N GLN A 87 -17.64 7.47 -8.77
CA GLN A 87 -18.26 8.72 -8.31
C GLN A 87 -18.74 9.59 -9.47
N ASN A 88 -17.93 9.75 -10.52
CA ASN A 88 -18.32 10.50 -11.71
C ASN A 88 -19.54 9.85 -12.40
N THR A 89 -19.53 8.52 -12.53
CA THR A 89 -20.65 7.79 -13.11
C THR A 89 -21.91 7.96 -12.27
N GLU A 90 -21.80 7.93 -10.94
CA GLU A 90 -22.91 8.15 -10.02
C GLU A 90 -23.49 9.57 -10.17
N ILE A 91 -22.63 10.58 -10.25
CA ILE A 91 -23.04 11.98 -10.52
C ILE A 91 -23.80 12.07 -11.85
N ASP A 92 -23.32 11.42 -12.90
CA ASP A 92 -23.97 11.45 -14.21
C ASP A 92 -25.33 10.72 -14.18
N ILE A 93 -25.43 9.59 -13.48
CA ILE A 93 -26.70 8.90 -13.24
C ILE A 93 -27.68 9.82 -12.51
N TRP A 94 -27.24 10.51 -11.46
CA TRP A 94 -28.09 11.45 -10.72
C TRP A 94 -28.60 12.60 -11.59
N LYS A 95 -27.74 13.16 -12.45
CA LYS A 95 -28.13 14.20 -13.41
C LYS A 95 -29.19 13.69 -14.39
N GLN A 96 -29.00 12.50 -14.95
CA GLN A 96 -29.96 11.88 -15.86
C GLN A 96 -31.29 11.59 -15.17
N LEU A 97 -31.25 11.06 -13.94
CA LEU A 97 -32.46 10.77 -13.17
C LEU A 97 -33.25 12.06 -12.87
N LYS A 98 -32.55 13.15 -12.52
CA LYS A 98 -33.17 14.48 -12.32
C LYS A 98 -33.81 15.01 -13.61
N ALA A 99 -33.17 14.79 -14.76
CA ALA A 99 -33.72 15.19 -16.05
C ALA A 99 -34.99 14.40 -16.41
N ILE A 100 -34.97 13.08 -16.20
CA ILE A 100 -36.14 12.20 -16.41
C ILE A 100 -37.30 12.61 -15.49
N GLU A 101 -37.01 12.89 -14.21
CA GLU A 101 -38.05 13.31 -13.27
C GLU A 101 -38.67 14.66 -13.68
N LYS A 102 -37.87 15.59 -14.20
CA LYS A 102 -38.37 16.86 -14.74
C LYS A 102 -39.24 16.65 -15.97
N SER A 103 -38.81 15.84 -16.94
CA SER A 103 -39.59 15.57 -18.14
C SER A 103 -40.90 14.84 -17.82
N ARG A 104 -40.87 13.88 -16.88
CA ARG A 104 -42.06 13.20 -16.36
C ARG A 104 -43.07 14.18 -15.79
N ARG A 105 -42.64 15.13 -14.97
CA ARG A 105 -43.54 16.17 -14.41
C ARG A 105 -44.11 17.09 -15.48
N ALA A 106 -43.31 17.47 -16.47
CA ALA A 106 -43.79 18.29 -17.59
C ALA A 106 -44.86 17.56 -18.41
N LEU A 107 -44.63 16.27 -18.72
CA LEU A 107 -45.62 15.43 -19.42
C LEU A 107 -46.91 15.27 -18.63
N ALA A 108 -46.82 15.07 -17.30
CA ALA A 108 -48.02 14.97 -16.45
C ALA A 108 -48.85 16.26 -16.48
N ARG A 109 -48.19 17.43 -16.45
CA ARG A 109 -48.89 18.73 -16.56
C ARG A 109 -49.58 18.89 -17.92
N LEU A 110 -48.89 18.56 -19.01
CA LEU A 110 -49.46 18.61 -20.35
C LEU A 110 -50.68 17.68 -20.48
N LEU A 111 -50.61 16.47 -19.90
CA LEU A 111 -51.74 15.54 -19.93
C LEU A 111 -52.96 16.11 -19.18
N ILE A 112 -52.74 16.72 -18.02
CA ILE A 112 -53.82 17.36 -17.24
C ILE A 112 -54.45 18.50 -18.05
N GLU A 113 -53.63 19.35 -18.67
CA GLU A 113 -54.09 20.48 -19.49
C GLU A 113 -54.92 20.00 -20.69
N VAL A 114 -54.43 18.99 -21.42
CA VAL A 114 -55.17 18.38 -22.54
C VAL A 114 -56.51 17.80 -22.08
N CYS A 115 -56.53 17.08 -20.95
CA CYS A 115 -57.78 16.54 -20.39
C CYS A 115 -58.74 17.66 -19.98
N HIS A 116 -58.24 18.72 -19.36
CA HIS A 116 -59.04 19.86 -18.92
C HIS A 116 -59.70 20.57 -20.10
N VAL A 117 -58.90 20.96 -21.10
CA VAL A 117 -59.38 21.61 -22.33
C VAL A 117 -60.41 20.74 -23.05
N ARG A 118 -60.19 19.42 -23.12
CA ARG A 118 -61.17 18.50 -23.73
C ARG A 118 -62.48 18.47 -22.95
N LEU A 119 -62.44 18.42 -21.62
CA LEU A 119 -63.63 18.44 -20.78
C LEU A 119 -64.42 19.75 -20.96
N GLU A 120 -63.73 20.89 -20.94
CA GLU A 120 -64.33 22.20 -21.20
C GLU A 120 -64.99 22.25 -22.59
N THR A 121 -64.27 21.83 -23.62
CA THR A 121 -64.79 21.80 -25.00
C THR A 121 -66.04 20.92 -25.10
N THR A 122 -66.04 19.73 -24.48
CA THR A 122 -67.23 18.86 -24.47
C THR A 122 -68.40 19.43 -23.69
N ALA A 123 -68.14 20.15 -22.60
CA ALA A 123 -69.18 20.82 -21.82
C ALA A 123 -69.79 22.00 -22.59
N GLU A 124 -68.97 22.78 -23.30
CA GLU A 124 -69.42 23.86 -24.19
C GLU A 124 -70.30 23.33 -25.33
N ILE A 125 -69.90 22.23 -25.98
CA ILE A 125 -70.70 21.58 -27.02
C ILE A 125 -72.04 21.08 -26.43
N GLY A 126 -72.02 20.45 -25.25
CA GLY A 126 -73.22 19.94 -24.61
C GLY A 126 -74.22 21.03 -24.20
N THR A 127 -73.73 22.23 -23.88
CA THR A 127 -74.57 23.37 -23.47
C THR A 127 -75.05 24.23 -24.64
N THR A 128 -74.22 24.41 -25.68
CA THR A 128 -74.53 25.32 -26.80
C THR A 128 -74.95 24.61 -28.08
N GLY A 129 -74.71 23.30 -28.21
CA GLY A 129 -74.99 22.52 -29.41
C GLY A 129 -74.11 22.88 -30.63
N ARG A 130 -73.17 23.82 -30.48
CA ARG A 130 -72.23 24.22 -31.54
C ARG A 130 -70.85 23.61 -31.32
N MET A 131 -70.23 23.19 -32.40
CA MET A 131 -68.81 22.83 -32.42
C MET A 131 -67.96 24.09 -32.36
N PRO A 132 -66.83 24.09 -31.62
CA PRO A 132 -65.89 25.19 -31.64
C PRO A 132 -65.27 25.35 -33.04
N GLU A 133 -65.27 26.57 -33.58
CA GLU A 133 -64.72 26.88 -34.92
C GLU A 133 -63.18 26.86 -34.98
N LYS A 134 -62.50 26.87 -33.83
CA LYS A 134 -61.03 26.83 -33.73
C LYS A 134 -60.60 25.79 -32.72
N ALA A 135 -59.48 25.12 -32.99
CA ALA A 135 -58.86 24.24 -32.02
C ALA A 135 -58.46 25.05 -30.78
N PRO A 136 -58.76 24.58 -29.56
CA PRO A 136 -58.33 25.25 -28.35
C PRO A 136 -56.80 25.30 -28.35
N GLN A 137 -56.27 26.51 -28.20
CA GLN A 137 -54.82 26.71 -28.10
C GLN A 137 -54.37 26.16 -26.76
N LEU A 138 -53.63 25.04 -26.79
CA LEU A 138 -52.86 24.61 -25.63
C LEU A 138 -51.90 25.74 -25.31
N VAL A 139 -52.00 26.30 -24.11
CA VAL A 139 -51.02 27.28 -23.65
C VAL A 139 -49.80 26.44 -23.31
N CYS A 140 -48.97 26.20 -24.33
CA CYS A 140 -47.63 25.67 -24.11
C CYS A 140 -46.93 26.69 -23.22
N SER A 141 -47.06 26.47 -21.92
CA SER A 141 -46.43 27.25 -20.88
C SER A 141 -44.95 27.05 -21.15
N ARG A 142 -44.40 28.01 -21.90
CA ARG A 142 -43.06 28.02 -22.46
C ARG A 142 -42.17 27.37 -21.43
N LEU A 143 -41.70 26.14 -21.72
CA LEU A 143 -40.78 25.42 -20.88
C LEU A 143 -39.64 26.40 -20.59
N LYS A 144 -39.65 27.02 -19.40
CA LYS A 144 -38.51 27.76 -18.87
C LYS A 144 -37.47 26.68 -18.59
N LEU A 145 -36.80 26.27 -19.66
CA LEU A 145 -35.90 25.13 -19.71
C LEU A 145 -34.52 25.46 -19.12
N TYR A 146 -34.30 26.70 -18.70
CA TYR A 146 -33.02 27.15 -18.15
C TYR A 146 -33.25 28.19 -17.04
N GLU A 147 -33.56 27.70 -15.85
CA GLU A 147 -33.31 28.37 -14.57
C GLU A 147 -33.42 27.26 -13.53
N CYS A 148 -32.33 26.50 -13.39
CA CYS A 148 -32.11 25.78 -12.15
C CYS A 148 -31.34 26.76 -11.28
N ASP A 149 -31.95 27.18 -10.18
CA ASP A 149 -31.24 27.86 -9.11
C ASP A 149 -29.97 27.08 -8.77
N ASP A 150 -28.82 27.68 -9.07
CA ASP A 150 -27.52 27.36 -8.51
C ASP A 150 -27.52 27.76 -7.02
N ALA A 151 -28.32 27.06 -6.22
CA ALA A 151 -28.15 27.07 -4.76
C ALA A 151 -27.15 25.96 -4.42
N ASP A 152 -25.90 26.15 -4.85
CA ASP A 152 -24.78 25.31 -4.46
C ASP A 152 -24.55 25.45 -2.96
N HIS A 153 -24.73 24.32 -2.27
CA HIS A 153 -24.02 24.02 -1.03
C HIS A 153 -22.53 24.26 -1.27
N GLN A 154 -21.99 25.31 -0.65
CA GLN A 154 -20.55 25.40 -0.46
C GLN A 154 -20.11 24.23 0.44
N PRO A 155 -19.04 23.50 0.10
CA PRO A 155 -18.38 22.65 1.06
C PRO A 155 -17.69 23.55 2.08
N SER A 156 -18.01 23.39 3.35
CA SER A 156 -17.21 23.98 4.44
C SER A 156 -15.81 23.39 4.41
N ASP A 157 -14.80 24.25 4.43
CA ASP A 157 -13.40 23.91 4.76
C ASP A 157 -13.28 23.29 6.16
#